data_AF-A0A7C7M1W6-F1
#
_entry.id   AF-A0A7C7M1W6-F1
#
_cell.length_a   1.000
_cell.length_b   1.000
_cell.length_c   1.000
_cell.angle_alpha   90.00
_cell.angle_beta   90.00
_cell.angle_gamma   90.00
#
_symmetry.space_group_name_H-M   'P 1'
#
loop_
_entity.id
_entity.type
_entity.pdbx_description
1 polymer ?
#
loop_
_entity_poly.entity_id
_entity_poly.type
_entity_poly.pdbx_seq_one_letter_code
_entity_poly.pdbx_strand_id
1 'polypeptide(L)'
;MKWLRGWLFDTLNKRFFFGWVILATTSFSMIGTGPGQSHLIGLYFDPIGKEMTSFFAIDWMQSNRQTALAYAYGIATFLAAFLLPKMGKLLDRHGPAAMLWIVLGCLGLTALLFSLVTEWVTIAIGFGFLRFLGQGALMLACVNMVSQWFDRRRGLALGIMSLG
;
A
#
# COMPACT_ATOMS: atom_id res chain seq x y z
N MET A 1 -12.20 15.08 19.07
CA MET A 1 -11.51 15.07 17.75
C MET A 1 -12.16 15.96 16.67
N LYS A 2 -13.50 16.03 16.53
CA LYS A 2 -14.14 16.85 15.47
C LYS A 2 -13.87 18.36 15.58
N TRP A 3 -13.82 18.89 16.81
CA TRP A 3 -13.56 20.31 17.09
C TRP A 3 -12.16 20.78 16.64
N LEU A 4 -11.13 19.96 16.90
CA LEU A 4 -9.74 20.25 16.57
C LEU A 4 -9.49 20.22 15.05
N ARG A 5 -10.16 19.28 14.34
CA ARG A 5 -10.16 19.22 12.86
C ARG A 5 -10.80 20.46 12.23
N GLY A 6 -11.94 20.91 12.77
CA GLY A 6 -12.64 22.11 12.27
C GLY A 6 -11.82 23.38 12.44
N TRP A 7 -11.23 23.57 13.62
CA TRP A 7 -10.41 24.74 13.91
C TRP A 7 -9.13 24.81 13.04
N LEU A 8 -8.45 23.67 12.84
CA LEU A 8 -7.29 23.58 11.94
C LEU A 8 -7.68 23.88 10.49
N PHE A 9 -8.80 23.34 10.03
CA PHE A 9 -9.31 23.59 8.69
C PHE A 9 -9.60 25.08 8.47
N ASP A 10 -10.34 25.72 9.37
CA ASP A 10 -10.72 27.13 9.24
C ASP A 10 -9.51 28.07 9.34
N THR A 11 -8.53 27.74 10.19
CA THR A 11 -7.33 28.57 10.36
C THR A 11 -6.40 28.47 9.16
N LEU A 12 -6.18 27.26 8.64
CA LEU A 12 -5.29 27.04 7.51
C LEU A 12 -5.92 27.50 6.21
N ASN A 13 -7.20 27.19 5.96
CA ASN A 13 -7.88 27.56 4.72
C ASN A 13 -8.00 29.08 4.52
N LYS A 14 -8.02 29.87 5.61
CA LYS A 14 -7.99 31.35 5.56
C LYS A 14 -6.66 31.93 5.08
N ARG A 15 -5.54 31.21 5.21
CA ARG A 15 -4.19 31.69 4.85
C ARG A 15 -3.55 30.94 3.69
N PHE A 16 -3.85 29.66 3.52
CA PHE A 16 -3.29 28.78 2.50
C PHE A 16 -4.35 27.78 2.02
N PHE A 17 -4.30 27.45 0.72
CA PHE A 17 -5.17 26.41 0.18
C PHE A 17 -4.90 25.06 0.87
N PHE A 18 -5.87 24.55 1.62
CA PHE A 18 -5.73 23.36 2.47
C PHE A 18 -5.31 22.09 1.70
N GLY A 19 -5.55 22.05 0.39
CA GLY A 19 -5.09 20.96 -0.48
C GLY A 19 -3.57 20.74 -0.43
N TRP A 20 -2.75 21.76 -0.17
CA TRP A 20 -1.30 21.58 -0.01
C TRP A 20 -0.92 20.76 1.23
N VAL A 21 -1.68 20.91 2.33
CA VAL A 21 -1.49 20.09 3.53
C VAL A 21 -1.87 18.65 3.24
N ILE A 22 -2.98 18.45 2.52
CA ILE A 22 -3.41 17.12 2.09
C ILE A 22 -2.36 16.47 1.19
N LEU A 23 -1.84 17.21 0.22
CA LEU A 23 -0.78 16.73 -0.65
C LEU A 23 0.45 16.27 0.15
N ALA A 24 0.90 17.07 1.13
CA ALA A 24 2.01 16.69 2.00
C ALA A 24 1.71 15.39 2.78
N THR A 25 0.51 15.27 3.36
CA THR A 25 0.12 14.06 4.11
C THR A 25 -0.02 12.82 3.22
N THR A 26 -0.54 12.94 2.00
CA THR A 26 -0.62 11.83 1.05
C THR A 26 0.74 11.42 0.53
N SER A 27 1.63 12.39 0.27
CA SER A 27 3.00 12.10 -0.16
C SER A 27 3.74 11.33 0.93
N PHE A 28 3.61 11.75 2.19
CA PHE A 28 4.19 11.00 3.31
C PHE A 28 3.59 9.59 3.45
N SER A 29 2.28 9.45 3.18
CA SER A 29 1.62 8.14 3.19
C SER A 29 2.10 7.23 2.04
N MET A 30 2.50 7.79 0.89
CA MET A 30 3.04 7.03 -0.24
C MET A 30 4.38 6.36 0.06
N ILE A 31 5.22 6.98 0.90
CA ILE A 31 6.45 6.34 1.40
C ILE A 31 6.10 5.01 2.11
N GLY A 32 4.98 4.98 2.83
CA GLY A 32 4.47 3.79 3.51
C GLY A 32 4.09 2.63 2.59
N THR A 33 3.98 2.85 1.27
CA THR A 33 3.72 1.77 0.29
C THR A 33 4.92 0.86 0.08
N GLY A 34 6.09 1.20 0.63
CA GLY A 34 7.35 0.50 0.40
C GLY A 34 7.27 -1.03 0.48
N PRO A 35 6.67 -1.62 1.53
CA PRO A 35 6.49 -3.08 1.64
C PRO A 35 5.62 -3.70 0.55
N GLY A 36 4.85 -2.93 -0.20
CA GLY A 36 4.05 -3.38 -1.35
C GLY A 36 4.68 -3.07 -2.71
N GLN A 37 5.87 -2.46 -2.76
CA GLN A 37 6.55 -2.15 -4.01
C GLN A 37 7.42 -3.33 -4.48
N SER A 38 7.32 -3.67 -5.76
CA SER A 38 8.06 -4.79 -6.34
C SER A 38 9.58 -4.62 -6.25
N HIS A 39 10.08 -3.40 -6.44
CA HIS A 39 11.52 -3.11 -6.34
C HIS A 39 12.05 -3.34 -4.92
N LEU A 40 11.30 -2.91 -3.89
CA LEU A 40 11.75 -3.05 -2.51
C LEU A 40 11.63 -4.49 -2.00
N ILE A 41 10.50 -5.16 -2.26
CA ILE A 41 10.33 -6.58 -1.92
C ILE A 41 11.41 -7.43 -2.61
N GLY A 42 11.76 -7.13 -3.86
CA GLY A 42 12.75 -7.89 -4.62
C GLY A 42 14.13 -7.95 -3.95
N LEU A 43 14.52 -6.91 -3.19
CA LEU A 43 15.77 -6.89 -2.42
C LEU A 43 15.76 -7.93 -1.27
N TYR A 44 14.58 -8.32 -0.80
CA TYR A 44 14.41 -9.27 0.30
C TYR A 44 14.15 -10.71 -0.16
N PHE A 45 14.13 -11.00 -1.46
CA PHE A 45 13.92 -12.38 -1.93
C PHE A 45 15.03 -13.33 -1.47
N ASP A 46 16.28 -12.87 -1.41
CA ASP A 46 17.39 -13.67 -0.90
C ASP A 46 17.27 -14.01 0.59
N PRO A 47 17.10 -13.04 1.51
CA PRO A 47 16.94 -13.37 2.91
C PRO A 47 15.66 -14.18 3.19
N ILE A 48 14.53 -13.84 2.57
CA ILE A 48 13.27 -14.60 2.72
C ILE A 48 13.46 -16.04 2.26
N GLY A 49 14.16 -16.25 1.13
CA GLY A 49 14.43 -17.58 0.61
C GLY A 49 15.26 -18.46 1.55
N LYS A 50 16.15 -17.89 2.35
CA LYS A 50 16.99 -18.61 3.32
C LYS A 50 16.20 -19.06 4.55
N GLU A 51 15.27 -18.24 5.02
CA GLU A 51 14.41 -18.54 6.18
C GLU A 51 13.20 -19.40 5.82
N MET A 52 12.91 -19.50 4.51
CA MET A 52 11.76 -20.25 4.02
C MET A 52 11.88 -21.74 4.37
N THR A 53 10.92 -22.19 5.16
CA THR A 53 10.73 -23.60 5.50
C THR A 53 9.80 -24.22 4.47
N SER A 54 10.08 -25.46 4.10
CA SER A 54 9.39 -26.14 3.01
C SER A 54 8.62 -27.35 3.52
N PHE A 55 7.37 -27.15 3.96
CA PHE A 55 6.46 -28.27 4.18
C PHE A 55 5.97 -28.91 2.86
N PHE A 56 5.96 -28.15 1.75
CA PHE A 56 5.44 -28.57 0.44
C PHE A 56 6.39 -28.17 -0.72
N ALA A 57 7.71 -28.32 -0.58
CA ALA A 57 8.61 -28.06 -1.71
C ALA A 57 8.74 -29.30 -2.61
N ILE A 58 8.34 -29.14 -3.86
CA ILE A 58 8.91 -29.93 -4.97
C ILE A 58 10.42 -29.61 -4.98
N ASP A 59 11.30 -30.62 -5.05
CA ASP A 59 12.77 -30.45 -4.97
C ASP A 59 13.32 -29.28 -5.82
N TRP A 60 12.71 -29.03 -6.98
CA TRP A 60 13.00 -27.90 -7.86
C TRP A 60 12.91 -26.53 -7.16
N MET A 61 11.90 -26.32 -6.30
CA MET A 61 11.66 -25.06 -5.62
C MET A 61 12.76 -24.74 -4.60
N GLN A 62 13.38 -25.77 -4.02
CA GLN A 62 14.48 -25.64 -3.09
C GLN A 62 15.79 -25.25 -3.79
N SER A 63 15.97 -25.72 -5.03
CA SER A 63 17.08 -25.32 -5.91
C SER A 63 16.87 -23.94 -6.55
N ASN A 64 15.61 -23.50 -6.72
CA ASN A 64 15.24 -22.27 -7.43
C ASN A 64 14.40 -21.31 -6.55
N ARG A 65 14.83 -21.09 -5.31
CA ARG A 65 14.10 -20.30 -4.29
C ARG A 65 13.69 -18.90 -4.75
N GLN A 66 14.60 -18.14 -5.38
CA GLN A 66 14.29 -16.80 -5.90
C GLN A 66 13.16 -16.82 -6.94
N THR A 67 13.24 -17.75 -7.90
CA THR A 67 12.22 -17.90 -8.95
C THR A 67 10.88 -18.29 -8.35
N ALA A 68 10.88 -19.18 -7.35
CA ALA A 68 9.69 -19.58 -6.63
C ALA A 68 9.01 -18.42 -5.88
N LEU A 69 9.79 -17.55 -5.23
CA LEU A 69 9.29 -16.34 -4.57
C LEU A 69 8.76 -15.33 -5.58
N ALA A 70 9.42 -15.17 -6.73
CA ALA A 70 8.94 -14.32 -7.81
C ALA A 70 7.59 -14.80 -8.37
N TYR A 71 7.42 -16.11 -8.57
CA TYR A 71 6.13 -16.70 -8.94
C TYR A 71 5.06 -16.48 -7.88
N ALA A 72 5.38 -16.74 -6.61
CA ALA A 72 4.48 -16.50 -5.48
C ALA A 72 4.00 -15.04 -5.47
N TYR A 73 4.95 -14.10 -5.53
CA TYR A 73 4.66 -12.67 -5.56
C TYR A 73 3.85 -12.28 -6.80
N GLY A 74 4.19 -12.78 -7.98
CA GLY A 74 3.51 -12.48 -9.24
C GLY A 74 2.06 -12.96 -9.25
N ILE A 75 1.82 -14.22 -8.89
CA ILE A 75 0.48 -14.81 -8.80
C ILE A 75 -0.34 -14.08 -7.73
N ALA A 76 0.23 -13.85 -6.56
CA ALA A 76 -0.45 -13.14 -5.48
C ALA A 76 -0.81 -11.70 -5.89
N THR A 77 0.07 -11.00 -6.62
CA THR A 77 -0.18 -9.67 -7.17
C THR A 77 -1.32 -9.68 -8.18
N PHE A 78 -1.31 -10.66 -9.09
CA PHE A 78 -2.36 -10.83 -10.10
C PHE A 78 -3.73 -11.08 -9.45
N LEU A 79 -3.78 -11.96 -8.45
CA LEU A 79 -5.01 -12.23 -7.70
C LEU A 79 -5.48 -11.01 -6.90
N ALA A 80 -4.56 -10.29 -6.26
CA ALA A 80 -4.84 -9.05 -5.53
C ALA A 80 -5.46 -7.97 -6.43
N ALA A 81 -5.10 -7.92 -7.72
CA ALA A 81 -5.64 -6.93 -8.66
C ALA A 81 -7.17 -7.05 -8.83
N PHE A 82 -7.74 -8.27 -8.76
CA PHE A 82 -9.18 -8.47 -8.83
C PHE A 82 -9.95 -7.87 -7.64
N LEU A 83 -9.28 -7.62 -6.52
CA LEU A 83 -9.88 -6.99 -5.34
C LEU A 83 -9.88 -5.46 -5.43
N LEU A 84 -9.04 -4.85 -6.28
CA LEU A 84 -8.92 -3.39 -6.39
C LEU A 84 -10.22 -2.69 -6.81
N PRO A 85 -11.03 -3.19 -7.77
CA PRO A 85 -12.31 -2.58 -8.08
C PRO A 85 -13.27 -2.54 -6.88
N LYS A 86 -13.25 -3.56 -6.02
CA LYS A 86 -14.04 -3.58 -4.79
C LYS A 86 -13.51 -2.56 -3.77
N MET A 87 -12.19 -2.43 -3.66
CA MET A 87 -11.56 -1.41 -2.82
C MET A 87 -11.93 0.01 -3.27
N GLY A 88 -11.93 0.28 -4.58
CA GLY A 88 -12.37 1.56 -5.13
C GLY A 88 -13.81 1.91 -4.71
N LYS A 89 -14.74 0.97 -4.84
CA LYS A 89 -16.13 1.17 -4.37
C LYS A 89 -16.23 1.45 -2.87
N LEU A 90 -15.42 0.76 -2.05
CA LEU A 90 -15.39 1.00 -0.60
C LEU A 90 -14.87 2.40 -0.27
N LEU A 91 -13.88 2.86 -1.03
CA LEU A 91 -13.27 4.17 -0.91
C LEU A 91 -14.23 5.29 -1.30
N ASP A 92 -14.96 5.12 -2.39
CA ASP A 92 -15.98 6.07 -2.82
C ASP A 92 -17.13 6.16 -1.81
N ARG A 93 -17.50 5.04 -1.15
CA ARG A 93 -18.59 5.00 -0.17
C ARG A 93 -18.23 5.57 1.20
N HIS A 94 -17.04 5.28 1.73
CA HIS A 94 -16.65 5.68 3.09
C HIS A 94 -15.78 6.95 3.12
N GLY A 95 -15.40 7.45 1.95
CA GLY A 95 -14.53 8.61 1.77
C GLY A 95 -13.05 8.26 1.89
N PRO A 96 -12.17 8.98 1.16
CA PRO A 96 -10.75 8.67 1.08
C PRO A 96 -10.02 8.83 2.41
N ALA A 97 -10.39 9.83 3.22
CA ALA A 97 -9.71 10.11 4.49
C ALA A 97 -9.89 8.98 5.53
N ALA A 98 -11.10 8.40 5.63
CA ALA A 98 -11.36 7.31 6.56
C ALA A 98 -10.67 6.02 6.08
N MET A 99 -10.75 5.74 4.77
CA MET A 99 -10.11 4.56 4.18
C MET A 99 -8.59 4.61 4.28
N LEU A 100 -7.96 5.78 4.15
CA LEU A 100 -6.51 5.91 4.27
C LEU A 100 -5.99 5.41 5.63
N TRP A 101 -6.66 5.80 6.72
CA TRP A 101 -6.31 5.32 8.07
C TRP A 101 -6.51 3.81 8.23
N ILE A 102 -7.61 3.28 7.70
CA ILE A 102 -7.91 1.85 7.76
C ILE A 102 -6.85 1.05 6.99
N VAL A 103 -6.54 1.46 5.77
CA VAL A 103 -5.55 0.79 4.92
C VAL A 103 -4.15 0.85 5.55
N LEU A 104 -3.74 2.00 6.11
CA LEU A 104 -2.47 2.11 6.83
C LEU A 104 -2.40 1.17 8.04
N GLY A 105 -3.47 1.10 8.84
CA GLY A 105 -3.55 0.18 9.97
C GLY A 105 -3.47 -1.28 9.54
N CYS A 106 -4.22 -1.66 8.50
CA CYS A 106 -4.17 -3.00 7.94
C CYS A 106 -2.79 -3.33 7.36
N LEU A 107 -2.16 -2.38 6.64
CA LEU A 107 -0.83 -2.58 6.07
C LEU A 107 0.22 -2.80 7.16
N GLY A 108 0.19 -2.00 8.23
CA GLY A 108 1.07 -2.18 9.38
C GLY A 108 0.87 -3.54 10.06
N LEU A 109 -0.39 -3.96 10.24
CA LEU A 109 -0.70 -5.29 10.79
C LEU A 109 -0.21 -6.40 9.86
N THR A 110 -0.44 -6.30 8.54
CA THR A 110 0.07 -7.28 7.57
C THR A 110 1.59 -7.36 7.61
N ALA A 111 2.30 -6.24 7.69
CA ALA A 111 3.75 -6.23 7.79
C ALA A 111 4.26 -6.91 9.08
N LEU A 112 3.60 -6.68 10.21
CA LEU A 112 3.93 -7.35 11.48
C LEU A 112 3.63 -8.85 11.44
N LEU A 113 2.53 -9.26 10.80
CA LEU A 113 2.23 -10.68 10.64
C LEU A 113 3.18 -11.35 9.67
N PHE A 114 3.60 -10.65 8.61
CA PHE A 114 4.51 -11.18 7.59
C PHE A 114 5.87 -11.59 8.16
N SER A 115 6.36 -10.90 9.20
CA SER A 115 7.63 -11.28 9.84
C SER A 115 7.60 -12.61 10.59
N LEU A 116 6.41 -13.16 10.86
CA LEU A 116 6.23 -14.45 11.53
C LEU A 116 6.09 -15.62 10.54
N VAL A 117 6.05 -15.33 9.24
CA VAL A 117 5.68 -16.30 8.22
C VAL A 117 6.91 -16.93 7.59
N THR A 118 7.01 -18.26 7.67
CA THR A 118 8.15 -19.02 7.12
C THR A 118 7.77 -19.99 6.01
N GLU A 119 6.49 -20.37 5.89
CA GLU A 119 6.02 -21.32 4.88
C GLU A 119 5.68 -20.64 3.56
N TRP A 120 6.00 -21.28 2.43
CA TRP A 120 5.88 -20.68 1.09
C TRP A 120 4.45 -20.19 0.76
N VAL A 121 3.42 -20.99 1.07
CA VAL A 121 2.02 -20.63 0.78
C VAL A 121 1.61 -19.39 1.56
N THR A 122 1.97 -19.33 2.84
CA THR A 122 1.66 -18.19 3.69
C THR A 122 2.48 -16.96 3.30
N ILE A 123 3.73 -17.12 2.82
CA ILE A 123 4.52 -16.02 2.24
C ILE A 123 3.81 -15.47 1.00
N ALA A 124 3.32 -16.33 0.11
CA ALA A 124 2.57 -15.92 -1.08
C ALA A 124 1.32 -15.12 -0.72
N ILE A 125 0.55 -15.59 0.27
CA ILE A 125 -0.62 -14.88 0.79
C ILE A 125 -0.21 -13.51 1.38
N GLY A 126 0.84 -13.50 2.19
CA GLY A 126 1.40 -12.29 2.79
C GLY A 126 1.83 -11.26 1.75
N PHE A 127 2.53 -11.68 0.70
CA PHE A 127 2.86 -10.83 -0.45
C PHE A 127 1.61 -10.26 -1.13
N GLY A 128 0.57 -11.08 -1.31
CA GLY A 128 -0.70 -10.62 -1.85
C GLY A 128 -1.32 -9.49 -1.02
N PHE A 129 -1.35 -9.64 0.30
CA PHE A 129 -1.87 -8.60 1.20
C PHE A 129 -1.00 -7.35 1.23
N LEU A 130 0.33 -7.49 1.33
CA LEU A 130 1.26 -6.36 1.29
C LEU A 130 1.11 -5.58 -0.02
N ARG A 131 0.98 -6.30 -1.13
CA ARG A 131 0.82 -5.71 -2.46
C ARG A 131 -0.53 -5.02 -2.64
N PHE A 132 -1.60 -5.68 -2.17
CA PHE A 132 -2.96 -5.15 -2.23
C PHE A 132 -3.10 -3.90 -1.37
N LEU A 133 -2.65 -3.93 -0.12
CA LEU A 133 -2.82 -2.84 0.84
C LEU A 133 -1.85 -1.69 0.60
N GLY A 134 -0.57 -2.01 0.34
CA GLY A 134 0.46 -1.03 0.05
C GLY A 134 0.24 -0.38 -1.31
N GLN A 135 0.74 -1.00 -2.37
CA GLN A 135 0.73 -0.35 -3.67
C GLN A 135 -0.65 -0.32 -4.37
N GLY A 136 -1.62 -1.10 -3.91
CA GLY A 136 -2.99 -1.05 -4.42
C GLY A 136 -3.85 0.01 -3.73
N ALA A 137 -4.30 -0.32 -2.52
CA ALA A 137 -5.32 0.42 -1.79
C ALA A 137 -4.81 1.77 -1.26
N LEU A 138 -3.59 1.83 -0.72
CA LEU A 138 -3.04 3.08 -0.17
C LEU A 138 -2.78 4.09 -1.28
N MET A 139 -2.23 3.63 -2.41
CA MET A 139 -2.07 4.44 -3.62
C MET A 139 -3.41 4.98 -4.10
N LEU A 140 -4.43 4.12 -4.22
CA LEU A 140 -5.77 4.53 -4.64
C LEU A 140 -6.38 5.58 -3.70
N ALA A 141 -6.19 5.42 -2.38
CA ALA A 141 -6.65 6.39 -1.38
C ALA A 141 -5.97 7.74 -1.51
N CYS A 142 -4.65 7.76 -1.69
CA CYS A 142 -3.88 8.99 -1.85
C CYS A 142 -4.26 9.72 -3.15
N VAL A 143 -4.32 9.00 -4.28
CA VAL A 143 -4.70 9.57 -5.58
C VAL A 143 -6.10 10.19 -5.51
N ASN A 144 -7.07 9.48 -4.94
CA ASN A 144 -8.43 10.01 -4.79
C ASN A 144 -8.48 11.21 -3.86
N MET A 145 -7.74 11.18 -2.74
CA MET A 145 -7.71 12.30 -1.81
C MET A 145 -7.11 13.55 -2.45
N VAL A 146 -5.98 13.46 -3.16
CA VAL A 146 -5.40 14.62 -3.88
C VAL A 146 -6.34 15.11 -4.96
N SER A 147 -6.94 14.19 -5.73
CA SER A 147 -7.82 14.53 -6.85
C SER A 147 -9.09 15.28 -6.43
N GLN A 148 -9.61 15.04 -5.23
CA GLN A 148 -10.78 15.76 -4.71
C GLN A 148 -10.47 17.21 -4.34
N TRP A 149 -9.22 17.55 -4.06
CA TRP A 149 -8.83 18.90 -3.68
C TRP A 149 -8.26 19.70 -4.84
N PHE A 150 -7.54 19.07 -5.77
CA PHE A 150 -6.94 19.78 -6.90
C PHE A 150 -7.72 19.55 -8.20
N ASP A 151 -8.39 20.60 -8.68
CA ASP A 151 -9.08 20.59 -9.98
C ASP A 151 -8.15 21.14 -11.10
N ARG A 152 -7.81 22.44 -11.04
CA ARG A 152 -6.99 23.12 -12.07
C ARG A 152 -5.53 22.66 -12.17
N ARG A 153 -4.92 22.20 -11.07
CA ARG A 153 -3.49 21.77 -11.00
C ARG A 153 -3.33 20.29 -10.64
N ARG A 154 -4.33 19.47 -10.97
CA ARG A 154 -4.38 18.06 -10.58
C ARG A 154 -3.14 17.26 -10.99
N GLY A 155 -2.68 17.41 -12.23
CA GLY A 155 -1.52 16.69 -12.74
C GLY A 155 -0.23 16.99 -11.96
N LEU A 156 0.04 18.26 -11.67
CA LEU A 156 1.21 18.66 -10.88
C LEU A 156 1.11 18.16 -9.44
N ALA A 157 -0.07 18.22 -8.82
CA ALA A 157 -0.29 17.70 -7.47
C ALA A 157 -0.07 16.18 -7.41
N LEU A 158 -0.61 15.42 -8.37
CA LEU A 158 -0.38 13.97 -8.45
C LEU A 158 1.09 13.63 -8.72
N GLY A 159 1.77 14.42 -9.55
CA GLY A 159 3.21 14.28 -9.79
C GLY A 159 4.02 14.44 -8.50
N ILE A 160 3.80 15.52 -7.75
CA ILE A 160 4.45 15.73 -6.45
C ILE A 160 4.13 14.59 -5.48
N MET A 161 2.87 14.15 -5.44
CA MET A 161 2.45 13.04 -4.58
C MET A 161 3.20 11.75 -4.90
N SER A 162 3.46 11.45 -6.19
CA SER A 162 4.18 10.26 -6.61
C SER A 162 5.69 10.27 -6.33
N LEU A 163 6.24 11.40 -5.88
CA LEU A 163 7.64 11.48 -5.44
C LEU A 163 7.83 10.98 -4.00
N GLY A 164 6.76 10.93 -3.21
CA GLY A 164 6.76 10.24 -1.91
C GLY A 164 6.57 8.75 -2.10
#